data_AF-A0A1C4H743-F1
#
_entry.id   AF-A0A1C4H743-F1
#
_cell.length_a   1.000
_cell.length_b   1.000
_cell.length_c   1.000
_cell.angle_alpha   90.00
_cell.angle_beta   90.00
_cell.angle_gamma   90.00
#
_symmetry.space_group_name_H-M   'P 1'
#
loop_
_entity.id
_entity.type
_entity.pdbx_description
1 polymer ?
#
loop_
_entity_poly.entity_id
_entity_poly.type
_entity_poly.pdbx_seq_one_letter_code
_entity_poly.pdbx_strand_id
1 'polypeptide(L)'
;MSRPRHDSNQLPATTRMENAFWSLLEERDYTKITVTDIVNIANVNRNSFYYHYCKLDNLAETAIRHTVEEINRVLPEFTVDPSKAWNGIMLQLIGVPANRVHLDHIALTVSKHSSPYLIFVVHDALRDGFISWQHLDRNISVNQNVLLEFSVGGLLAIAGIWPTLSKETTVEQWSNLDAAVVARTLYMSVSDESMPGFWVRLFRSALEKGEDSILRNIAQTERTDHNFKHEVDIFLRDLSRLQNMQPTAPEENTDLSAQ
;
A
#
# COMPACT_ATOMS: atom_id res chain seq x y z
N MET A 1 7.42 -33.44 36.40
CA MET A 1 7.72 -32.03 36.72
C MET A 1 6.53 -31.19 36.29
N SER A 2 5.99 -30.36 37.17
CA SER A 2 4.86 -29.48 36.85
C SER A 2 5.29 -28.42 35.84
N ARG A 3 4.54 -28.29 34.75
CA ARG A 3 4.73 -27.25 33.73
C ARG A 3 4.56 -25.87 34.39
N PRO A 4 5.54 -24.95 34.32
CA PRO A 4 5.38 -23.61 34.87
C PRO A 4 4.17 -22.92 34.24
N ARG A 5 3.35 -22.27 35.06
CA ARG A 5 2.23 -21.44 34.61
C ARG A 5 2.77 -20.30 33.76
N HIS A 6 2.17 -20.11 32.59
CA HIS A 6 2.39 -18.93 31.75
C HIS A 6 2.06 -17.70 32.60
N ASP A 7 3.03 -16.81 32.84
CA ASP A 7 2.74 -15.48 33.38
C ASP A 7 1.83 -14.79 32.36
N SER A 8 0.53 -14.75 32.64
CA SER A 8 -0.53 -14.30 31.74
C SER A 8 -0.49 -12.79 31.42
N ASN A 9 0.53 -12.08 31.90
CA ASN A 9 0.76 -10.65 31.71
C ASN A 9 1.95 -10.31 30.79
N GLN A 10 2.73 -11.30 30.35
CA GLN A 10 3.84 -11.04 29.43
C GLN A 10 3.42 -11.29 27.98
N LEU A 11 3.81 -10.39 27.08
CA LEU A 11 3.67 -10.56 25.64
C LEU A 11 4.32 -11.89 25.18
N PRO A 12 3.82 -12.52 24.10
CA PRO A 12 4.44 -13.71 23.52
C PRO A 12 5.94 -13.50 23.25
N ALA A 13 6.73 -14.56 23.40
CA ALA A 13 8.19 -14.49 23.22
C ALA A 13 8.58 -13.96 21.83
N THR A 14 7.83 -14.32 20.79
CA THR A 14 8.01 -13.81 19.41
C THR A 14 7.85 -12.31 19.34
N THR A 15 6.74 -11.77 19.86
CA THR A 15 6.48 -10.33 19.92
C THR A 15 7.55 -9.57 20.70
N ARG A 16 8.04 -10.13 21.81
CA ARG A 16 9.14 -9.49 22.57
C ARG A 16 10.45 -9.46 21.78
N MET A 17 10.76 -10.52 21.02
CA MET A 17 11.95 -10.57 20.16
C MET A 17 11.84 -9.60 18.98
N GLU A 18 10.65 -9.46 18.38
CA GLU A 18 10.39 -8.48 17.31
C GLU A 18 10.52 -7.04 17.84
N ASN A 19 9.93 -6.75 19.01
CA ASN A 19 10.09 -5.44 19.65
C ASN A 19 11.56 -5.14 19.97
N ALA A 20 12.31 -6.14 20.47
CA ALA A 20 13.75 -5.99 20.71
C ALA A 20 14.54 -5.71 19.42
N PHE A 21 14.16 -6.33 18.30
CA PHE A 21 14.74 -6.06 16.99
C PHE A 21 14.53 -4.60 16.59
N TRP A 22 13.31 -4.07 16.68
CA TRP A 22 13.01 -2.69 16.33
C TRP A 22 13.77 -1.68 17.22
N SER A 23 13.78 -1.89 18.54
CA SER A 23 14.54 -1.03 19.47
C SER A 23 16.04 -1.04 19.16
N LEU A 24 16.61 -2.19 18.81
CA LEU A 24 18.04 -2.25 18.45
C LEU A 24 18.33 -1.57 17.11
N LEU A 25 17.46 -1.73 16.12
CA LEU A 25 17.63 -1.11 14.79
C LEU A 25 17.53 0.42 14.85
N GLU A 26 16.78 0.96 15.80
CA GLU A 26 16.74 2.41 16.07
C GLU A 26 18.08 2.95 16.58
N GLU A 27 18.82 2.16 17.36
CA GLU A 27 20.05 2.61 18.02
C GLU A 27 21.33 2.39 17.21
N ARG A 28 21.39 1.33 16.40
CA ARG A 28 22.65 0.88 15.77
C ARG A 28 22.42 0.16 14.46
N ASP A 29 23.49 0.13 13.65
CA ASP A 29 23.47 -0.54 12.36
C ASP A 29 23.10 -2.02 12.48
N TYR A 30 22.26 -2.50 11.57
CA TYR A 30 21.76 -3.89 11.54
C TYR A 30 22.89 -4.93 11.64
N THR A 31 24.02 -4.66 10.97
CA THR A 31 25.20 -5.55 10.98
C THR A 31 25.88 -5.70 12.34
N LYS A 32 25.53 -4.86 13.32
CA LYS A 32 26.05 -4.87 14.69
C LYS A 32 25.07 -5.49 15.69
N ILE A 33 23.86 -5.82 15.27
CA ILE A 33 22.86 -6.48 16.11
C ILE A 33 23.20 -7.97 16.21
N THR A 34 23.17 -8.52 17.42
CA THR A 34 23.41 -9.95 17.65
C THR A 34 22.20 -10.65 18.25
N VAL A 35 22.14 -11.98 18.10
CA VAL A 35 21.14 -12.80 18.80
C VAL A 35 21.22 -12.60 20.31
N THR A 36 22.42 -12.39 20.86
CA THR A 36 22.62 -12.11 22.29
C THR A 36 21.94 -10.80 22.71
N ASP A 37 22.05 -9.74 21.91
CA ASP A 37 21.37 -8.48 22.19
C ASP A 37 19.85 -8.66 22.21
N ILE A 38 19.31 -9.38 21.22
CA ILE A 38 17.87 -9.66 21.11
C ILE A 38 17.36 -10.41 22.35
N VAL A 39 18.01 -11.51 22.73
CA VAL A 39 17.50 -12.34 23.84
C VAL A 39 17.61 -11.64 25.19
N ASN A 40 18.61 -10.77 25.36
CA ASN A 40 18.78 -9.95 26.55
C ASN A 40 17.66 -8.91 26.67
N ILE A 41 17.36 -8.16 25.60
CA ILE A 41 16.30 -7.14 25.61
C ILE A 41 14.91 -7.79 25.69
N ALA A 42 14.67 -8.86 24.95
CA ALA A 42 13.39 -9.57 24.94
C ALA A 42 13.14 -10.38 26.23
N ASN A 43 14.15 -10.49 27.10
CA ASN A 43 14.13 -11.31 28.32
C ASN A 43 13.65 -12.74 28.03
N VAL A 44 14.34 -13.40 27.11
CA VAL A 44 14.12 -14.81 26.73
C VAL A 44 15.44 -15.56 26.79
N ASN A 45 15.39 -16.88 26.94
CA ASN A 45 16.61 -17.68 26.83
C ASN A 45 16.99 -17.89 25.36
N ARG A 46 18.28 -18.17 25.10
CA ARG A 46 18.78 -18.39 23.73
C ARG A 46 18.14 -19.57 23.01
N ASN A 47 17.70 -20.61 23.73
CA ASN A 47 17.00 -21.74 23.12
C ASN A 47 15.61 -21.34 22.62
N SER A 48 14.93 -20.42 23.32
CA SER A 48 13.64 -19.85 22.89
C SER A 48 13.79 -19.07 21.59
N PHE A 49 14.90 -18.35 21.40
CA PHE A 49 15.18 -17.71 20.11
C PHE A 49 15.24 -18.75 19.00
N TYR A 50 16.09 -19.78 19.14
CA TYR A 50 16.28 -20.79 18.11
C TYR A 50 15.08 -21.71 17.90
N TYR A 51 14.13 -21.74 18.83
CA TYR A 51 12.84 -22.41 18.64
C TYR A 51 11.96 -21.69 17.60
N HIS A 52 12.07 -20.36 17.51
CA HIS A 52 11.25 -19.55 16.60
C HIS A 52 12.00 -19.08 15.35
N TYR A 53 13.30 -18.81 15.47
CA TYR A 53 14.10 -18.19 14.41
C TYR A 53 15.43 -18.90 14.22
N CYS A 54 15.76 -19.24 12.98
CA CYS A 54 17.05 -19.91 12.69
C CYS A 54 18.25 -18.96 12.80
N LYS A 55 18.05 -17.67 12.52
CA LYS A 55 19.06 -16.60 12.57
C LYS A 55 18.40 -15.23 12.70
N LEU A 56 19.20 -14.19 12.95
CA LEU A 56 18.73 -12.80 13.03
C LEU A 56 17.97 -12.36 11.78
N ASP A 57 18.45 -12.73 10.60
CA ASP A 57 17.81 -12.41 9.31
C ASP A 57 16.36 -12.90 9.22
N ASN A 58 16.07 -14.07 9.81
CA ASN A 58 14.73 -14.64 9.80
C ASN A 58 13.80 -13.94 10.81
N LEU A 59 14.33 -13.51 11.96
CA LEU A 59 13.60 -12.62 12.88
C LEU A 59 13.28 -11.28 12.19
N ALA A 60 14.27 -10.67 11.54
CA ALA A 60 14.08 -9.38 10.86
C ALA A 60 13.05 -9.47 9.73
N GLU A 61 13.12 -10.51 8.90
CA GLU A 61 12.12 -10.76 7.86
C GLU A 61 10.72 -10.95 8.45
N THR A 62 10.60 -11.76 9.50
CA THR A 62 9.31 -11.99 10.16
C THR A 62 8.74 -10.69 10.73
N ALA A 63 9.55 -9.90 11.43
CA ALA A 63 9.13 -8.62 12.01
C ALA A 63 8.66 -7.63 10.93
N ILE A 64 9.37 -7.55 9.80
CA ILE A 64 9.02 -6.68 8.67
C ILE A 64 7.71 -7.14 8.02
N ARG A 65 7.57 -8.43 7.73
CA ARG A 65 6.35 -8.98 7.11
C ARG A 65 5.13 -8.79 8.02
N HIS A 66 5.25 -9.08 9.32
CA HIS A 66 4.19 -8.79 10.30
C HIS A 66 3.81 -7.30 10.32
N THR A 67 4.80 -6.40 10.24
CA THR A 67 4.53 -4.95 10.21
C THR A 67 3.73 -4.55 8.97
N VAL A 68 4.07 -5.10 7.79
CA VAL A 68 3.32 -4.85 6.55
C VAL A 68 1.91 -5.47 6.61
N GLU A 69 1.76 -6.66 7.19
CA GLU A 69 0.47 -7.31 7.40
C GLU A 69 -0.44 -6.47 8.32
N GLU A 70 0.10 -5.93 9.42
CA GLU A 70 -0.63 -5.05 10.32
C GLU A 70 -1.07 -3.75 9.64
N ILE A 71 -0.22 -3.17 8.77
CA ILE A 71 -0.61 -2.04 7.92
C ILE A 71 -1.78 -2.44 7.02
N ASN A 72 -1.66 -3.51 6.24
CA ASN A 72 -2.69 -3.91 5.28
C ASN A 72 -4.01 -4.26 5.96
N ARG A 73 -3.97 -4.82 7.17
CA ARG A 73 -5.16 -5.19 7.96
C ARG A 73 -6.04 -3.99 8.32
N VAL A 74 -5.43 -2.82 8.52
CA VAL A 74 -6.17 -1.60 8.90
C VAL A 74 -6.55 -0.72 7.70
N LEU A 75 -5.94 -0.94 6.53
CA LEU A 75 -6.20 -0.14 5.35
C LEU A 75 -7.57 -0.46 4.74
N PRO A 76 -8.42 0.55 4.47
CA PRO A 76 -9.68 0.33 3.78
C PRO A 76 -9.43 -0.03 2.31
N GLU A 77 -10.33 -0.80 1.70
CA GLU A 77 -10.33 -1.02 0.25
C GLU A 77 -10.54 0.30 -0.52
N PHE A 78 -10.05 0.35 -1.76
CA PHE A 78 -10.23 1.51 -2.63
C PHE A 78 -11.69 1.66 -3.07
N THR A 79 -12.43 2.57 -2.45
CA THR A 79 -13.82 2.89 -2.83
C THR A 79 -13.90 3.71 -4.12
N VAL A 80 -15.10 3.80 -4.74
CA VAL A 80 -15.35 4.60 -5.96
C VAL A 80 -14.98 6.08 -5.79
N ASP A 81 -15.09 6.64 -4.57
CA ASP A 81 -14.65 8.00 -4.24
C ASP A 81 -13.17 7.98 -3.82
N PRO A 82 -12.24 8.53 -4.65
CA PRO A 82 -10.81 8.51 -4.35
C PRO A 82 -10.47 9.30 -3.09
N SER A 83 -11.10 10.45 -2.88
CA SER A 83 -10.85 11.29 -1.71
C SER A 83 -11.29 10.57 -0.45
N LYS A 84 -12.45 9.92 -0.46
CA LYS A 84 -12.92 9.15 0.70
C LYS A 84 -12.01 7.96 1.01
N ALA A 85 -11.61 7.21 -0.01
CA ALA A 85 -10.68 6.09 0.15
C ALA A 85 -9.32 6.56 0.69
N TRP A 86 -8.75 7.61 0.07
CA TRP A 86 -7.47 8.18 0.44
C TRP A 86 -7.48 8.77 1.85
N ASN A 87 -8.52 9.50 2.23
CA ASN A 87 -8.66 10.02 3.59
C ASN A 87 -8.74 8.88 4.61
N GLY A 88 -9.42 7.79 4.29
CA GLY A 88 -9.43 6.59 5.11
C GLY A 88 -8.04 5.98 5.28
N ILE A 89 -7.29 5.84 4.19
CA ILE A 89 -5.89 5.35 4.21
C ILE A 89 -5.02 6.28 5.07
N MET A 90 -5.03 7.59 4.83
CA MET A 90 -4.22 8.56 5.58
C MET A 90 -4.60 8.62 7.06
N LEU A 91 -5.90 8.53 7.39
CA LEU A 91 -6.35 8.46 8.77
C LEU A 91 -5.81 7.22 9.48
N GLN A 92 -5.83 6.05 8.83
CA GLN A 92 -5.32 4.82 9.42
C GLN A 92 -3.79 4.82 9.53
N LEU A 93 -3.08 5.31 8.52
CA LEU A 93 -1.61 5.31 8.49
C LEU A 93 -1.00 6.35 9.43
N ILE A 94 -1.56 7.56 9.47
CA ILE A 94 -0.94 8.72 10.12
C ILE A 94 -1.77 9.22 11.30
N GLY A 95 -3.09 9.17 11.19
CA GLY A 95 -4.02 9.74 12.18
C GLY A 95 -4.23 8.87 13.42
N VAL A 96 -4.01 7.56 13.34
CA VAL A 96 -4.11 6.62 14.47
C VAL A 96 -2.71 6.37 15.05
N PRO A 97 -2.39 6.84 16.28
CA PRO A 97 -1.05 6.69 16.84
C PRO A 97 -0.58 5.24 16.96
N ALA A 98 -1.48 4.30 17.25
CA ALA A 98 -1.18 2.88 17.34
C ALA A 98 -0.72 2.27 16.02
N ASN A 99 -1.17 2.81 14.89
CA ASN A 99 -0.80 2.33 13.56
C ASN A 99 0.46 3.03 13.02
N ARG A 100 0.68 4.27 13.44
CA ARG A 100 1.83 5.08 13.03
C ARG A 100 3.17 4.41 13.36
N VAL A 101 3.22 3.63 14.45
CA VAL A 101 4.42 2.85 14.82
C VAL A 101 4.88 1.93 13.70
N HIS A 102 3.95 1.41 12.88
CA HIS A 102 4.30 0.56 11.74
C HIS A 102 5.05 1.36 10.65
N LEU A 103 4.66 2.61 10.39
CA LEU A 103 5.42 3.49 9.50
C LEU A 103 6.81 3.80 10.05
N ASP A 104 6.92 4.00 11.37
CA ASP A 104 8.21 4.23 12.01
C ASP A 104 9.13 3.00 11.86
N HIS A 105 8.59 1.79 12.03
CA HIS A 105 9.32 0.54 11.77
C HIS A 105 9.76 0.41 10.30
N ILE A 106 8.86 0.65 9.33
CA ILE A 106 9.22 0.63 7.91
C ILE A 106 10.31 1.67 7.63
N ALA A 107 10.24 2.88 8.20
CA ALA A 107 11.26 3.90 8.06
C ALA A 107 12.63 3.45 8.60
N LEU A 108 12.67 2.71 9.72
CA LEU A 108 13.92 2.15 10.26
C LEU A 108 14.62 1.22 9.26
N THR A 109 13.85 0.44 8.48
CA THR A 109 14.40 -0.50 7.48
C THR A 109 15.04 0.16 6.26
N VAL A 110 14.84 1.47 6.07
CA VAL A 110 15.47 2.26 5.00
C VAL A 110 16.32 3.42 5.54
N SER A 111 16.55 3.42 6.86
CA SER A 111 17.32 4.45 7.56
C SER A 111 18.84 4.24 7.42
N LYS A 112 19.62 5.14 8.03
CA LYS A 112 21.08 5.04 8.13
C LYS A 112 21.58 3.75 8.81
N HIS A 113 20.78 3.15 9.70
CA HIS A 113 21.11 1.92 10.42
C HIS A 113 20.72 0.66 9.65
N SER A 114 20.13 0.82 8.47
CA SER A 114 19.71 -0.29 7.63
C SER A 114 20.90 -1.08 7.04
N SER A 115 20.57 -2.11 6.26
CA SER A 115 21.48 -2.84 5.40
C SER A 115 20.80 -3.13 4.05
N PRO A 116 21.56 -3.45 2.98
CA PRO A 116 20.98 -3.86 1.71
C PRO A 116 20.00 -5.03 1.83
N TYR A 117 20.23 -5.93 2.79
CA TYR A 117 19.32 -7.04 3.09
C TYR A 117 17.96 -6.54 3.61
N LEU A 118 17.95 -5.62 4.57
CA LEU A 118 16.68 -5.09 5.11
C LEU A 118 15.89 -4.31 4.06
N ILE A 119 16.56 -3.52 3.21
CA ILE A 119 15.94 -2.80 2.10
C ILE A 119 15.28 -3.79 1.12
N PHE A 120 15.98 -4.87 0.78
CA PHE A 120 15.42 -5.94 -0.07
C PHE A 120 14.19 -6.59 0.58
N VAL A 121 14.27 -6.94 1.86
CA VAL A 121 13.18 -7.61 2.59
C VAL A 121 11.95 -6.72 2.70
N VAL A 122 12.11 -5.44 3.04
CA VAL A 122 10.96 -4.52 3.14
C VAL A 122 10.35 -4.23 1.76
N HIS A 123 11.17 -4.15 0.71
CA HIS A 123 10.69 -4.01 -0.65
C HIS A 123 9.81 -5.20 -1.06
N ASP A 124 10.31 -6.42 -0.86
CA ASP A 124 9.59 -7.65 -1.14
C ASP A 124 8.29 -7.76 -0.32
N ALA A 125 8.36 -7.45 0.98
CA ALA A 125 7.20 -7.47 1.86
C ALA A 125 6.12 -6.44 1.44
N LEU A 126 6.50 -5.21 1.09
CA LEU A 126 5.56 -4.20 0.61
C LEU A 126 4.94 -4.58 -0.74
N ARG A 127 5.73 -5.17 -1.63
CA ARG A 127 5.25 -5.66 -2.93
C ARG A 127 4.20 -6.76 -2.74
N ASP A 128 4.52 -7.79 -1.95
CA ASP A 128 3.59 -8.87 -1.60
C ASP A 128 2.35 -8.34 -0.88
N GLY A 129 2.57 -7.40 0.04
CA GLY A 129 1.52 -6.73 0.79
C GLY A 129 0.54 -6.00 -0.11
N PHE A 130 1.04 -5.23 -1.08
CA PHE A 130 0.19 -4.51 -2.03
C PHE A 130 -0.64 -5.47 -2.90
N ILE A 131 -0.02 -6.55 -3.41
CA ILE A 131 -0.71 -7.59 -4.19
C ILE A 131 -1.82 -8.23 -3.36
N SER A 132 -1.53 -8.57 -2.11
CA SER A 132 -2.48 -9.20 -1.18
C SER A 132 -3.65 -8.26 -0.84
N TRP A 133 -3.34 -7.03 -0.43
CA TRP A 133 -4.33 -6.01 -0.05
C TRP A 133 -5.29 -5.67 -1.18
N GLN A 134 -4.82 -5.69 -2.43
CA GLN A 134 -5.62 -5.34 -3.60
C GLN A 134 -6.17 -6.56 -4.36
N HIS A 135 -5.97 -7.77 -3.84
CA HIS A 135 -6.42 -9.01 -4.48
C HIS A 135 -6.02 -9.11 -5.97
N LEU A 136 -4.83 -8.59 -6.32
CA LEU A 136 -4.34 -8.62 -7.69
C LEU A 136 -4.09 -10.07 -8.12
N ASP A 137 -4.36 -10.36 -9.40
CA ASP A 137 -3.98 -11.65 -9.97
C ASP A 137 -2.44 -11.82 -9.86
N ARG A 138 -2.00 -13.05 -9.56
CA ARG A 138 -0.58 -13.39 -9.56
C ARG A 138 0.02 -13.28 -10.95
N ASN A 139 -0.79 -13.36 -12.00
CA ASN A 139 -0.35 -13.21 -13.38
C ASN A 139 -0.25 -11.72 -13.80
N ILE A 140 0.66 -11.00 -13.12
CA ILE A 140 0.91 -9.59 -13.36
C ILE A 140 1.65 -9.41 -14.70
N SER A 141 1.12 -8.58 -15.59
CA SER A 141 1.77 -8.24 -16.86
C SER A 141 3.09 -7.48 -16.63
N VAL A 142 3.97 -7.43 -17.65
CA VAL A 142 5.23 -6.68 -17.56
C VAL A 142 5.02 -5.22 -17.19
N ASN A 143 3.99 -4.57 -17.76
CA ASN A 143 3.68 -3.17 -17.48
C ASN A 143 3.20 -2.97 -16.04
N GLN A 144 2.31 -3.83 -15.55
CA GLN A 144 1.85 -3.78 -14.16
C GLN A 144 2.99 -4.05 -13.19
N ASN A 145 3.92 -4.95 -13.52
CA ASN A 145 5.10 -5.20 -12.70
C ASN A 145 5.99 -3.96 -12.62
N VAL A 146 6.29 -3.29 -13.74
CA VAL A 146 7.07 -2.03 -13.74
C VAL A 146 6.39 -0.95 -12.89
N LEU A 147 5.08 -0.82 -12.98
CA LEU A 147 4.31 0.16 -12.20
C LEU A 147 4.27 -0.19 -10.72
N LEU A 148 4.20 -1.48 -10.38
CA LEU A 148 4.28 -1.96 -9.01
C LEU A 148 5.66 -1.67 -8.41
N GLU A 149 6.74 -1.97 -9.14
CA GLU A 149 8.12 -1.65 -8.73
C GLU A 149 8.32 -0.15 -8.53
N PHE A 150 7.81 0.68 -9.45
CA PHE A 150 7.81 2.13 -9.30
C PHE A 150 7.05 2.58 -8.04
N SER A 151 5.87 2.01 -7.80
CA SER A 151 5.02 2.37 -6.66
C SER A 151 5.65 1.98 -5.33
N VAL A 152 6.16 0.75 -5.21
CA VAL A 152 6.85 0.25 -4.00
C VAL A 152 8.12 1.05 -3.75
N GLY A 153 8.92 1.31 -4.79
CA GLY A 153 10.11 2.16 -4.70
C GLY A 153 9.80 3.58 -4.23
N GLY A 154 8.72 4.18 -4.74
CA GLY A 154 8.23 5.49 -4.30
C GLY A 154 7.79 5.50 -2.84
N LEU A 155 7.04 4.48 -2.40
CA LEU A 155 6.62 4.33 -1.00
C LEU A 155 7.83 4.18 -0.07
N LEU A 156 8.84 3.40 -0.46
CA LEU A 156 10.07 3.26 0.31
C LEU A 156 10.86 4.56 0.40
N ALA A 157 10.93 5.33 -0.67
CA ALA A 157 11.56 6.65 -0.66
C ALA A 157 10.84 7.60 0.32
N ILE A 158 9.51 7.59 0.33
CA ILE A 158 8.69 8.36 1.28
C ILE A 158 8.92 7.87 2.72
N ALA A 159 8.96 6.55 2.95
CA ALA A 159 9.27 5.97 4.25
C ALA A 159 10.66 6.38 4.76
N GLY A 160 11.65 6.51 3.86
CA GLY A 160 13.00 6.96 4.22
C GLY A 160 13.06 8.40 4.76
N ILE A 161 12.17 9.28 4.30
CA ILE A 161 12.06 10.66 4.79
C ILE A 161 11.00 10.84 5.89
N TRP A 162 10.26 9.79 6.21
CA TRP A 162 9.17 9.79 7.21
C TRP A 162 9.56 10.39 8.58
N PRO A 163 10.74 10.12 9.16
CA PRO A 163 11.10 10.69 10.48
C PRO A 163 11.18 12.22 10.50
N THR A 164 11.48 12.84 9.35
CA THR A 164 11.46 14.30 9.17
C THR A 164 10.04 14.75 8.88
N LEU A 165 9.39 14.10 7.91
CA LEU A 165 8.06 14.45 7.43
C LEU A 165 7.01 14.44 8.54
N SER A 166 7.03 13.39 9.35
CA SER A 166 6.03 13.13 10.38
C SER A 166 6.03 14.13 11.55
N LYS A 167 7.04 15.01 11.63
CA LYS A 167 7.10 16.12 12.58
C LYS A 167 6.38 17.38 12.09
N GLU A 168 6.30 17.53 10.78
CA GLU A 168 5.81 18.75 10.12
C GLU A 168 4.41 18.56 9.55
N THR A 169 3.95 17.32 9.42
CA THR A 169 2.72 17.01 8.69
C THR A 169 1.52 16.67 9.56
N THR A 170 0.34 17.14 9.14
CA THR A 170 -0.96 16.72 9.69
C THR A 170 -1.73 15.85 8.70
N VAL A 171 -2.74 15.11 9.17
CA VAL A 171 -3.58 14.27 8.31
C VAL A 171 -4.27 15.11 7.23
N GLU A 172 -4.68 16.33 7.56
CA GLU A 172 -5.38 17.25 6.64
C GLU A 172 -4.51 17.64 5.44
N GLN A 173 -3.20 17.83 5.64
CA GLN A 173 -2.29 18.20 4.54
C GLN A 173 -2.16 17.09 3.50
N TRP A 174 -2.20 15.83 3.94
CA TRP A 174 -2.15 14.66 3.07
C TRP A 174 -3.51 14.28 2.51
N SER A 175 -4.60 14.68 3.17
CA SER A 175 -5.99 14.37 2.80
C SER A 175 -6.54 15.33 1.72
N ASN A 176 -5.77 15.53 0.65
CA ASN A 176 -6.15 16.38 -0.47
C ASN A 176 -6.52 15.57 -1.73
N LEU A 177 -7.30 16.19 -2.62
CA LEU A 177 -7.80 15.54 -3.84
C LEU A 177 -6.67 15.14 -4.79
N ASP A 178 -5.62 15.96 -4.93
CA ASP A 178 -4.52 15.69 -5.86
C ASP A 178 -3.78 14.40 -5.48
N ALA A 179 -3.44 14.25 -4.19
CA ALA A 179 -2.84 13.05 -3.65
C ALA A 179 -3.76 11.83 -3.82
N ALA A 180 -5.06 12.00 -3.58
CA ALA A 180 -6.05 10.94 -3.77
C ALA A 180 -6.15 10.47 -5.24
N VAL A 181 -6.09 11.40 -6.20
CA VAL A 181 -6.13 11.09 -7.62
C VAL A 181 -4.85 10.40 -8.07
N VAL A 182 -3.68 10.86 -7.63
CA VAL A 182 -2.39 10.21 -7.92
C VAL A 182 -2.38 8.78 -7.36
N ALA A 183 -2.74 8.61 -6.09
CA ALA A 183 -2.81 7.29 -5.45
C ALA A 183 -3.78 6.34 -6.18
N ARG A 184 -4.96 6.84 -6.56
CA ARG A 184 -5.94 6.04 -7.32
C ARG A 184 -5.45 5.69 -8.72
N THR A 185 -4.78 6.63 -9.40
CA THR A 185 -4.24 6.40 -10.75
C THR A 185 -3.14 5.36 -10.73
N LEU A 186 -2.23 5.42 -9.75
CA LEU A 186 -1.20 4.40 -9.55
C LEU A 186 -1.81 3.03 -9.31
N TYR A 187 -2.78 2.93 -8.38
CA TYR A 187 -3.52 1.68 -8.13
C TYR A 187 -4.15 1.12 -9.41
N MET A 188 -4.92 1.94 -10.13
CA MET A 188 -5.61 1.52 -11.35
C MET A 188 -4.68 1.16 -12.51
N SER A 189 -3.45 1.68 -12.51
CA SER A 189 -2.46 1.31 -13.53
C SER A 189 -1.81 -0.03 -13.21
N VAL A 190 -1.80 -0.42 -11.93
CA VAL A 190 -1.33 -1.73 -11.47
C VAL A 190 -2.45 -2.79 -11.54
N SER A 191 -3.72 -2.40 -11.41
CA SER A 191 -4.87 -3.29 -11.59
C SER A 191 -5.38 -3.33 -13.04
N ASP A 192 -6.18 -4.34 -13.40
CA ASP A 192 -6.86 -4.40 -14.71
C ASP A 192 -8.11 -3.50 -14.77
N GLU A 193 -8.30 -2.58 -13.80
CA GLU A 193 -9.45 -1.68 -13.79
C GLU A 193 -9.37 -0.64 -14.92
N SER A 194 -10.49 -0.42 -15.62
CA SER A 194 -10.53 0.53 -16.74
C SER A 194 -10.32 1.98 -16.26
N MET A 195 -9.14 2.55 -16.54
CA MET A 195 -8.82 3.98 -16.37
C MET A 195 -9.85 4.93 -16.98
N PRO A 196 -10.42 4.70 -18.18
CA PRO A 196 -11.31 5.67 -18.80
C PRO A 196 -12.61 5.91 -18.02
N GLY A 197 -13.25 4.83 -17.55
CA GLY A 197 -14.49 4.94 -16.77
C GLY A 197 -14.30 5.72 -15.45
N PHE A 198 -13.11 5.61 -14.84
CA PHE A 198 -12.75 6.37 -13.66
C PHE A 198 -12.63 7.87 -13.94
N TRP A 199 -11.83 8.24 -14.95
CA TRP A 199 -11.63 9.63 -15.31
C TRP A 199 -12.95 10.32 -15.68
N VAL A 200 -13.87 9.67 -16.42
CA VAL A 200 -15.19 10.27 -16.69
C VAL A 200 -16.02 10.48 -15.44
N ARG A 201 -16.03 9.53 -14.50
CA ARG A 201 -16.76 9.70 -13.23
C ARG A 201 -16.14 10.80 -12.37
N LEU A 202 -14.81 10.88 -12.32
CA LEU A 202 -14.08 11.90 -11.58
C LEU A 202 -14.35 13.29 -12.18
N PHE A 203 -14.18 13.44 -13.50
CA PHE A 203 -14.51 14.68 -14.21
C PHE A 203 -15.98 15.03 -13.97
N ARG A 204 -16.92 14.11 -14.19
CA ARG A 204 -18.35 14.37 -13.95
C ARG A 204 -18.64 14.81 -12.51
N SER A 205 -18.05 14.16 -11.50
CA SER A 205 -18.24 14.55 -10.10
C SER A 205 -17.61 15.90 -9.77
N ALA A 206 -16.47 16.25 -10.38
CA ALA A 206 -15.85 17.57 -10.24
C ALA A 206 -16.71 18.66 -10.92
N LEU A 207 -17.32 18.34 -12.06
CA LEU A 207 -18.26 19.21 -12.79
C LEU A 207 -19.59 19.36 -12.01
N GLU A 208 -20.06 18.32 -11.32
CA GLU A 208 -21.28 18.33 -10.49
C GLU A 208 -21.12 19.06 -9.14
N LYS A 209 -19.93 19.01 -8.53
CA LYS A 209 -19.62 19.70 -7.25
C LYS A 209 -19.27 21.18 -7.41
N GLY A 210 -19.17 21.68 -8.64
CA GLY A 210 -19.29 23.10 -8.99
C GLY A 210 -18.27 24.04 -8.33
N GLU A 211 -17.05 24.06 -8.83
CA GLU A 211 -16.35 25.35 -8.94
C GLU A 211 -16.51 25.85 -10.38
N ASP A 212 -17.38 26.85 -10.58
CA ASP A 212 -17.58 27.52 -11.88
C ASP A 212 -16.26 27.99 -12.52
N SER A 213 -15.21 28.15 -11.71
CA SER A 213 -13.83 28.43 -12.13
C SER A 213 -13.24 27.30 -12.97
N ILE A 214 -13.30 26.05 -12.51
CA ILE A 214 -12.71 24.88 -13.17
C ILE A 214 -13.48 24.55 -14.45
N LEU A 215 -14.81 24.59 -14.38
CA LEU A 215 -15.70 24.45 -15.54
C LEU A 215 -15.41 25.51 -16.61
N ARG A 216 -15.24 26.78 -16.22
CA ARG A 216 -14.86 27.86 -17.14
C ARG A 216 -13.46 27.68 -17.70
N ASN A 217 -12.50 27.21 -16.89
CA ASN A 217 -11.13 26.99 -17.33
C ASN A 217 -11.04 25.80 -18.30
N ILE A 218 -11.74 24.70 -18.05
CA ILE A 218 -11.83 23.58 -19.00
C ILE A 218 -12.50 24.03 -20.29
N ALA A 219 -13.65 24.71 -20.22
CA ALA A 219 -14.33 25.23 -21.41
C ALA A 219 -13.50 26.30 -22.15
N GLN A 220 -12.66 27.06 -21.45
CA GLN A 220 -11.73 28.01 -22.04
C GLN A 220 -10.57 27.29 -22.72
N THR A 221 -9.98 26.28 -22.08
CA THR A 221 -8.90 25.47 -22.63
C THR A 221 -9.38 24.65 -23.84
N GLU A 222 -10.59 24.08 -23.82
CA GLU A 222 -11.20 23.44 -25.00
C GLU A 222 -11.41 24.41 -26.17
N ARG A 223 -11.57 25.72 -25.89
CA ARG A 223 -11.70 26.76 -26.93
C ARG A 223 -10.35 27.23 -27.45
N THR A 224 -9.31 27.22 -26.62
CA THR A 224 -7.98 27.75 -26.97
C THR A 224 -6.99 26.68 -27.42
N ASP A 225 -7.18 25.43 -26.99
CA ASP A 225 -6.33 24.28 -27.29
C ASP A 225 -7.15 23.19 -27.99
N HIS A 226 -7.00 23.14 -29.32
CA HIS A 226 -7.69 22.17 -30.16
C HIS A 226 -7.22 20.72 -29.96
N ASN A 227 -5.99 20.49 -29.48
CA ASN A 227 -5.50 19.15 -29.19
C ASN A 227 -6.13 18.62 -27.91
N PHE A 228 -6.19 19.45 -26.86
CA PHE A 228 -6.87 19.10 -25.62
C PHE A 228 -8.35 18.76 -25.86
N LYS A 229 -9.05 19.58 -26.65
CA LYS A 229 -10.44 19.29 -27.05
C LYS A 229 -10.56 17.96 -27.80
N HIS A 230 -9.65 17.69 -28.72
CA HIS A 230 -9.66 16.46 -29.50
C HIS A 230 -9.46 15.21 -28.63
N GLU A 231 -8.56 15.28 -27.63
CA GLU A 231 -8.34 14.20 -26.68
C GLU A 231 -9.56 13.95 -25.79
N VAL A 232 -10.20 15.02 -25.29
CA VAL A 232 -11.45 14.92 -24.52
C VAL A 232 -12.58 14.34 -25.37
N ASP A 233 -12.72 14.77 -26.62
CA ASP A 233 -13.75 14.25 -27.55
C ASP A 233 -13.53 12.78 -27.89
N ILE A 234 -12.27 12.36 -28.14
CA ILE A 234 -11.92 10.94 -28.35
C ILE A 234 -12.26 10.13 -27.11
N PHE A 235 -11.83 10.62 -25.95
CA PHE A 235 -12.05 9.97 -24.67
C PHE A 235 -13.54 9.76 -24.36
N LEU A 236 -14.37 10.79 -24.52
CA LEU A 236 -15.81 10.72 -24.32
C LEU A 236 -16.51 9.81 -25.35
N ARG A 237 -16.07 9.86 -26.61
CA ARG A 237 -16.57 8.98 -27.68
C ARG A 237 -16.25 7.52 -27.41
N ASP A 238 -15.03 7.21 -27.01
CA ASP A 238 -14.57 5.86 -26.77
C ASP A 238 -15.20 5.29 -25.48
N LEU A 239 -15.46 6.13 -24.48
CA LEU A 239 -16.29 5.76 -23.33
C LEU A 239 -17.73 5.40 -23.71
N SER A 240 -18.33 6.18 -24.60
CA SER A 240 -19.70 5.94 -25.06
C SER A 240 -19.79 4.62 -25.84
N ARG A 241 -18.71 4.22 -26.52
CA ARG A 241 -18.61 2.91 -27.19
C ARG A 241 -18.47 1.76 -26.20
N LEU A 242 -17.67 1.94 -25.14
CA LEU A 242 -17.50 0.93 -24.09
C LEU A 242 -18.77 0.68 -23.27
N GLN A 243 -19.62 1.70 -23.07
CA GLN A 243 -20.93 1.53 -22.41
C GLN A 243 -21.98 0.80 -23.26
N ASN A 244 -21.81 0.78 -24.59
CA ASN A 244 -22.74 0.14 -25.52
C ASN A 244 -22.35 -1.31 -25.89
N MET A 245 -21.22 -1.82 -25.37
CA MET A 245 -20.87 -3.23 -25.48
C MET A 245 -21.51 -4.00 -24.31
N GLN A 246 -22.76 -4.45 -24.46
CA GLN A 246 -23.27 -5.53 -23.63
C GLN A 246 -22.48 -6.82 -23.93
N PRO A 247 -22.18 -7.67 -22.92
CA PRO A 247 -21.65 -9.00 -23.20
C PRO A 247 -22.71 -9.78 -23.98
N THR A 248 -22.36 -10.23 -25.19
CA THR A 248 -23.19 -11.18 -25.93
C THR A 248 -23.35 -12.42 -25.06
N ALA A 249 -24.59 -12.72 -24.67
CA ALA A 249 -24.92 -13.95 -23.96
C ALA A 249 -24.39 -15.16 -24.76
N PRO A 250 -23.92 -16.23 -24.11
CA PRO A 250 -23.56 -17.45 -24.83
C PRO A 250 -24.82 -18.00 -25.49
N GLU A 251 -24.72 -18.34 -26.78
CA GLU A 251 -25.78 -19.04 -27.51
C GLU A 251 -26.16 -20.32 -26.74
N GLU A 252 -27.40 -20.36 -26.23
CA GLU A 252 -28.03 -21.60 -25.79
C GLU A 252 -28.09 -22.55 -26.97
N ASN A 253 -27.19 -23.52 -26.98
CA ASN A 253 -27.22 -24.65 -27.89
C ASN A 253 -28.45 -25.51 -27.52
N THR A 254 -29.61 -25.12 -28.08
CA THR A 254 -30.83 -25.91 -28.00
C THR A 254 -30.91 -26.80 -29.23
N ASP A 255 -30.84 -28.10 -28.94
CA ASP A 255 -31.51 -29.18 -29.66
C ASP A 255 -30.85 -29.74 -30.92
N LEU A 256 -30.49 -31.03 -30.84
CA LEU A 256 -30.94 -32.05 -31.78
C LEU A 256 -30.68 -33.44 -31.19
N SER A 257 -31.57 -33.84 -30.27
CA SER A 257 -31.87 -35.24 -30.02
C SER A 257 -33.22 -35.57 -30.65
N ALA A 258 -33.24 -35.90 -31.94
CA ALA A 258 -34.34 -36.59 -32.59
C ALA A 258 -33.93 -37.14 -33.97
N GLN A 259 -33.39 -38.37 -33.98
CA GLN A 259 -33.71 -39.51 -34.86
C GLN A 259 -32.58 -40.54 -34.88
#